data_AF-A0A942FHI7-F1
#
_entry.id   AF-A0A942FHI7-F1
#
_cell.length_a   1.000
_cell.length_b   1.000
_cell.length_c   1.000
_cell.angle_alpha   90.00
_cell.angle_beta   90.00
_cell.angle_gamma   90.00
#
_symmetry.space_group_name_H-M   'P 1'
#
loop_
_entity.id
_entity.type
_entity.pdbx_description
1 polymer ?
#
loop_
_entity_poly.entity_id
_entity_poly.type
_entity_poly.pdbx_seq_one_letter_code
_entity_poly.pdbx_strand_id
1 'polypeptide(L)' 'MKRSLEAQFRLAPLRLAFDLGTFPVVIKEALNLIGIDAGVGIPPVGGITPKAKEELKEILINMGLLT' A
#
# COMPACT_ATOMS: atom_id res chain seq x y z
N MET A 1 6.59 20.19 15.84
CA MET A 1 6.15 20.07 14.44
C MET A 1 7.14 19.31 13.53
N LYS A 2 8.46 19.55 13.60
CA LYS A 2 9.46 18.89 12.73
C LYS A 2 9.33 17.35 12.62
N ARG A 3 9.27 16.64 13.77
CA ARG A 3 9.11 15.18 13.80
C ARG A 3 7.81 14.66 13.15
N SER A 4 6.72 15.43 13.26
CA SER A 4 5.44 15.07 12.64
C SER A 4 5.55 15.16 11.12
N LEU A 5 6.14 16.24 10.61
CA LEU A 5 6.36 16.43 9.17
C LEU A 5 7.27 15.34 8.58
N GLU A 6 8.35 14.99 9.27
CA GLU A 6 9.24 13.89 8.86
C GLU A 6 8.52 12.54 8.78
N ALA A 7 7.65 12.25 9.76
CA ALA A 7 6.84 11.02 9.74
C ALA A 7 5.84 11.02 8.57
N GLN A 8 5.21 12.17 8.28
CA GLN A 8 4.30 12.29 7.13
C GLN A 8 5.03 12.07 5.80
N PHE A 9 6.26 12.59 5.64
CA PHE A 9 7.05 12.35 4.43
C PHE A 9 7.43 10.88 4.25
N ARG A 10 7.76 10.18 5.34
CA ARG A 10 8.03 8.74 5.30
C ARG A 10 6.80 7.92 4.89
N LEU A 11 5.60 8.37 5.25
CA LEU A 11 4.33 7.70 4.90
C LEU A 11 3.76 8.15 3.54
N ALA A 12 4.21 9.28 3.00
CA ALA A 12 3.67 9.86 1.78
C ALA A 12 3.67 8.91 0.57
N PRO A 13 4.72 8.09 0.31
CA PRO A 13 4.70 7.15 -0.81
C PRO A 13 3.52 6.18 -0.74
N LEU A 14 3.29 5.55 0.42
CA LEU A 14 2.16 4.65 0.63
C LEU A 14 0.81 5.37 0.56
N ARG A 15 0.73 6.60 1.08
CA ARG A 15 -0.50 7.41 1.00
C ARG A 15 -0.89 7.71 -0.44
N LEU A 16 0.09 8.02 -1.30
CA LEU A 16 -0.14 8.26 -2.73
C LEU A 16 -0.47 6.97 -3.47
N ALA A 17 0.08 5.83 -3.03
CA ALA A 17 -0.25 4.51 -3.60
C ALA A 17 -1.74 4.15 -3.48
N PHE A 18 -2.51 4.83 -2.61
CA PHE A 18 -3.96 4.60 -2.52
C PHE A 18 -4.71 5.00 -3.81
N ASP A 19 -4.09 5.72 -4.73
CA ASP A 19 -4.68 6.00 -6.05
C ASP A 19 -4.61 4.77 -7.00
N LEU A 20 -3.85 3.73 -6.65
CA LEU A 20 -3.72 2.49 -7.43
C LEU A 20 -4.98 1.61 -7.41
N GLY A 21 -5.94 1.91 -6.54
CA GLY A 21 -7.19 1.18 -6.43
C GLY A 21 -8.13 1.83 -5.42
N THR A 22 -9.28 1.22 -5.18
CA THR A 22 -10.25 1.76 -4.22
C THR A 22 -9.86 1.37 -2.80
N PHE A 23 -9.88 2.33 -1.87
CA PHE A 23 -9.73 2.04 -0.45
C PHE A 23 -10.83 1.06 0.04
N PRO A 24 -10.52 0.02 0.83
CA PRO A 24 -9.24 -0.29 1.49
C PRO A 24 -8.38 -1.36 0.76
N VAL A 25 -8.62 -1.62 -0.52
CA VAL A 25 -8.00 -2.77 -1.22
C VAL A 25 -6.48 -2.64 -1.30
N VAL A 26 -5.96 -1.44 -1.60
CA VAL A 26 -4.51 -1.20 -1.69
C VAL A 26 -3.81 -1.52 -0.35
N ILE A 27 -4.37 -1.07 0.78
CA ILE A 27 -3.73 -1.31 2.08
C ILE A 27 -3.83 -2.78 2.50
N LYS A 28 -4.93 -3.47 2.18
CA LYS A 28 -5.02 -4.93 2.40
C LYS A 28 -3.99 -5.68 1.58
N GLU A 29 -3.82 -5.33 0.32
CA GLU A 29 -2.80 -5.94 -0.54
C GLU A 29 -1.39 -5.69 -0.01
N ALA A 30 -1.10 -4.46 0.46
CA ALA A 30 0.17 -4.12 1.07
C ALA A 30 0.45 -4.95 2.33
N LEU A 31 -0.54 -5.09 3.21
CA LEU A 31 -0.45 -5.92 4.41
C LEU A 31 -0.18 -7.38 4.05
N ASN A 32 -0.92 -7.94 3.10
CA ASN A 32 -0.73 -9.32 2.64
C ASN A 32 0.68 -9.53 2.06
N LEU A 33 1.19 -8.58 1.28
CA LEU A 33 2.54 -8.64 0.70
C LEU A 33 3.64 -8.69 1.77
N ILE A 34 3.47 -7.95 2.87
CA ILE A 34 4.42 -7.95 3.99
C ILE A 34 4.16 -9.06 5.02
N GLY A 35 3.27 -10.01 4.72
CA GLY A 35 3.00 -11.19 5.54
C GLY A 35 1.94 -11.02 6.64
N ILE A 36 1.16 -9.93 6.60
CA ILE A 36 0.01 -9.72 7.50
C ILE A 36 -1.28 -10.05 6.74
N ASP A 37 -1.96 -11.13 7.13
CA ASP A 37 -3.24 -11.52 6.52
C ASP A 37 -4.34 -10.49 6.83
N ALA A 38 -4.75 -9.75 5.81
CA ALA A 38 -5.82 -8.75 5.82
C ALA A 38 -7.02 -9.17 4.95
N GLY A 39 -7.00 -10.39 4.41
CA GLY A 39 -7.96 -10.90 3.44
C GLY A 39 -7.95 -10.12 2.11
N VAL A 40 -8.98 -10.35 1.30
CA VAL A 40 -9.12 -9.75 -0.04
C VAL A 40 -10.17 -8.63 -0.08
N GLY A 41 -10.22 -7.92 -1.21
CA GLY A 41 -11.34 -7.02 -1.53
C GLY A 41 -12.65 -7.82 -1.66
N ILE A 42 -13.72 -7.30 -1.04
CA ILE A 42 -15.05 -7.90 -1.09
C ILE A 42 -15.89 -7.09 -2.10
N PRO A 43 -16.70 -7.75 -2.95
CA PRO A 43 -17.60 -7.07 -3.88
C PRO A 43 -18.42 -5.95 -3.22
N PRO A 44 -18.70 -4.84 -3.93
CA PRO A 44 -18.44 -4.64 -5.37
C PRO A 44 -16.99 -4.26 -5.72
N VAL A 45 -16.12 -4.09 -4.72
CA VAL A 45 -14.74 -3.67 -4.92
C VAL A 45 -13.83 -4.90 -5.04
N GLY A 46 -13.23 -5.08 -6.22
CA GLY A 46 -12.28 -6.17 -6.48
C GLY A 46 -10.85 -5.87 -6.01
N GLY A 47 -9.93 -6.79 -6.29
CA GLY A 47 -8.50 -6.55 -6.10
C GLY A 47 -7.93 -5.45 -7.00
N ILE A 48 -6.66 -5.09 -6.80
CA ILE A 48 -5.94 -4.21 -7.73
C ILE A 48 -5.44 -4.98 -8.96
N THR A 49 -5.13 -4.25 -10.02
CA THR A 49 -4.57 -4.85 -11.25
C THR A 49 -3.16 -5.42 -11.01
N PRO A 50 -2.69 -6.39 -11.81
CA PRO A 50 -1.32 -6.91 -11.69
C PRO A 50 -0.25 -5.81 -11.81
N LYS A 51 -0.45 -4.83 -12.69
CA LYS A 51 0.45 -3.68 -12.84
C LYS A 51 0.51 -2.83 -11.56
N ALA A 52 -0.65 -2.50 -10.99
CA ALA A 52 -0.75 -1.77 -9.73
C ALA A 52 -0.13 -2.55 -8.56
N LYS A 53 -0.22 -3.87 -8.57
CA LYS A 53 0.42 -4.73 -7.55
C LYS A 53 1.94 -4.66 -7.63
N GLU A 54 2.51 -4.66 -8.83
CA GLU A 54 3.95 -4.55 -9.01
C GLU A 54 4.46 -3.16 -8.59
N GLU A 55 3.74 -2.09 -8.94
CA GLU A 55 4.03 -0.73 -8.46
C GLU A 55 3.95 -0.62 -6.93
N LEU A 56 2.94 -1.26 -6.30
CA LEU A 56 2.83 -1.31 -4.84
C LEU A 56 4.02 -2.06 -4.21
N LYS A 57 4.50 -3.16 -4.80
CA LYS A 57 5.70 -3.86 -4.31
C LYS A 57 6.94 -2.97 -4.35
N GLU A 58 7.16 -2.25 -5.45
CA GLU A 58 8.29 -1.33 -5.57
C GLU A 58 8.24 -0.23 -4.51
N ILE A 59 7.05 0.33 -4.24
CA ILE A 59 6.86 1.31 -3.16
C ILE A 59 7.22 0.71 -1.80
N LEU A 60 6.77 -0.52 -1.51
CA LEU A 60 7.05 -1.19 -0.24
C LEU A 60 8.54 -1.55 -0.08
N ILE A 61 9.21 -1.98 -1.16
CA ILE A 61 10.66 -2.24 -1.18
C ILE A 61 11.42 -0.94 -0.90
N ASN A 62 11.09 0.16 -1.58
CA ASN A 62 11.71 1.47 -1.37
C ASN A 62 11.47 2.03 0.04
N MET A 63 10.36 1.63 0.68
CA MET A 63 10.06 1.95 2.08
C MET A 63 10.75 1.01 3.08
N GLY A 64 11.43 -0.06 2.63
CA GLY A 64 12.08 -1.06 3.48
C GLY A 64 11.10 -1.98 4.20
N LEU A 65 9.89 -2.18 3.64
CA LEU A 65 8.83 -3.02 4.23
C LEU A 65 8.71 -4.40 3.57
N LEU A 66 9.27 -4.57 2.38
CA LEU A 66 9.25 -5.80 1.58
C LEU A 66 10.66 -6.07 1.04
N THR A 67 11.08 -7.34 1.00
CA THR A 67 12.40 -7.81 0.51
C THR A 67 12.29 -8.60 -0.77
#